data_AF-A0A5J4X9U3-F1
#
_entry.id   AF-A0A5J4X9U3-F1
#
_cell.length_a   1.000
_cell.length_b   1.000
_cell.length_c   1.000
_cell.angle_alpha   90.00
_cell.angle_beta   90.00
_cell.angle_gamma   90.00
#
_symmetry.space_group_name_H-M   'P 1'
#
loop_
_entity.id
_entity.type
_entity.pdbx_description
1 polymer ?
#
loop_
_entity_poly.entity_id
_entity_poly.type
_entity_poly.pdbx_seq_one_letter_code
_entity_poly.pdbx_strand_id
1 'polypeptide(L)'
;MNDELAQACVNGLKNLEIHNYLQPINMEVFRLSLFSGIYGINNEQIRAQGLDNIRQFNKLSANAEKNYGQAIFSGKRQSNPLNLTKILRYHNKDYYEQTIKPLLKQNYKVNNYQKISDIVQLIEKYVIDLKDSFTLIDISSKAFNVKYENKLELVLQDLLKVIKVVPCQNGWCFIIKEYDCIARKNTINYKSMTTIYDQLRSIRLCQDGKKHITAIDALEQYHTLFEKIGMKFISNIESIFSIFQGFKYMQLDEVDQTNIEQFQGLIKDTISANDELIYEYLLNRFSFIAFCIGKRLKL
;
A
#
# COMPACT_ATOMS: atom_id res chain seq x y z
N MET A 1 18.63 5.40 -5.21
CA MET A 1 19.25 6.71 -5.49
C MET A 1 18.67 7.17 -6.82
N ASN A 2 18.15 8.40 -6.94
CA ASN A 2 17.65 8.89 -8.22
C ASN A 2 18.82 9.28 -9.15
N ASP A 3 18.53 9.47 -10.44
CA ASP A 3 19.56 9.70 -11.46
C ASP A 3 20.29 11.03 -11.27
N GLU A 4 19.59 12.08 -10.82
CA GLU A 4 20.21 13.38 -10.54
C GLU A 4 21.26 13.29 -9.42
N LEU A 5 20.94 12.62 -8.30
CA LEU A 5 21.88 12.40 -7.21
C LEU A 5 23.02 11.45 -7.62
N ALA A 6 22.72 10.42 -8.43
CA ALA A 6 23.73 9.51 -8.95
C ALA A 6 24.73 10.23 -9.86
N GLN A 7 24.24 11.09 -10.76
CA GLN A 7 25.07 11.91 -11.63
C GLN A 7 25.92 12.89 -10.83
N ALA A 8 25.32 13.58 -9.84
CA ALA A 8 26.05 14.47 -8.96
C ALA A 8 27.15 13.73 -8.17
N CYS A 9 26.89 12.49 -7.74
CA CYS A 9 27.90 11.66 -7.10
C CYS A 9 29.05 11.34 -8.05
N VAL A 10 28.75 10.85 -9.26
CA VAL A 10 29.76 10.52 -10.29
C VAL A 10 30.60 11.74 -10.69
N ASN A 11 29.99 12.91 -10.78
CA ASN A 11 30.69 14.15 -11.11
C ASN A 11 31.64 14.61 -9.99
N GLY A 12 31.34 14.25 -8.73
CA GLY A 12 32.15 14.59 -7.55
C GLY A 12 33.35 13.66 -7.33
N LEU A 13 33.40 12.50 -8.00
CA LEU A 13 34.50 11.53 -7.91
C LEU A 13 35.73 12.00 -8.70
N LYS A 14 36.36 13.07 -8.23
CA LYS A 14 37.55 13.67 -8.84
C LYS A 14 38.57 14.01 -7.77
N ASN A 15 39.85 13.96 -8.15
CA ASN A 15 41.00 14.28 -7.30
C ASN A 15 41.09 13.42 -6.03
N LEU A 16 40.55 12.19 -6.06
CA LEU A 16 40.65 11.24 -4.95
C LEU A 16 41.92 10.40 -5.06
N GLU A 17 42.53 10.07 -3.93
CA GLU A 17 43.56 9.02 -3.85
C GLU A 17 42.90 7.69 -3.47
N ILE A 18 43.04 6.68 -4.34
CA ILE A 18 42.34 5.40 -4.21
C ILE A 18 43.32 4.28 -3.84
N HIS A 19 43.04 3.65 -2.70
CA HIS A 19 43.91 2.65 -2.08
C HIS A 19 43.34 1.24 -2.24
N ASN A 20 44.21 0.23 -2.02
CA ASN A 20 43.88 -1.20 -2.18
C ASN A 20 43.56 -1.93 -0.86
N TYR A 21 43.73 -1.31 0.30
CA TYR A 21 43.51 -1.98 1.59
C TYR A 21 42.21 -1.50 2.25
N LEU A 22 41.53 -2.41 2.94
CA LEU A 22 40.35 -2.08 3.73
C LEU A 22 40.75 -1.15 4.86
N GLN A 23 40.46 0.14 4.67
CA GLN A 23 40.47 1.14 5.73
C GLN A 23 39.06 1.69 5.90
N PRO A 24 38.74 2.24 7.09
CA PRO A 24 37.53 3.02 7.27
C PRO A 24 37.41 4.12 6.21
N ILE A 25 36.22 4.27 5.61
CA ILE A 25 35.96 5.23 4.51
C ILE A 25 36.29 6.68 4.89
N ASN A 26 36.33 7.04 6.17
CA ASN A 26 36.71 8.37 6.62
C ASN A 26 38.22 8.63 6.61
N MET A 27 39.06 7.58 6.56
CA MET A 27 40.52 7.70 6.51
C MET A 27 41.03 7.69 5.07
N GLU A 28 40.59 6.73 4.27
CA GLU A 28 41.04 6.58 2.88
C GLU A 28 39.89 6.08 1.98
N VAL A 29 39.92 6.47 0.71
CA VAL A 29 39.01 5.91 -0.29
C VAL A 29 39.52 4.54 -0.71
N PHE A 30 38.96 3.50 -0.09
CA PHE A 30 39.28 2.13 -0.48
C PHE A 30 38.49 1.71 -1.73
N ARG A 31 39.19 1.14 -2.71
CA ARG A 31 38.66 0.72 -4.01
C ARG A 31 37.33 -0.04 -3.94
N LEU A 32 37.17 -1.03 -3.07
CA LEU A 32 35.92 -1.81 -3.01
C LEU A 32 34.70 -0.94 -2.67
N SER A 33 34.85 0.04 -1.79
CA SER A 33 33.77 0.96 -1.40
C SER A 33 33.32 1.85 -2.57
N LEU A 34 34.26 2.24 -3.43
CA LEU A 34 34.01 3.03 -4.62
C LEU A 34 33.28 2.20 -5.69
N PHE A 35 33.78 1.00 -6.01
CA PHE A 35 33.16 0.13 -6.99
C PHE A 35 31.77 -0.37 -6.53
N SER A 36 31.61 -0.73 -5.26
CA SER A 36 30.28 -1.04 -4.70
C SER A 36 29.32 0.15 -4.80
N GLY A 37 29.82 1.36 -4.62
CA GLY A 37 29.08 2.60 -4.84
C GLY A 37 28.58 2.73 -6.28
N ILE A 38 29.50 2.64 -7.25
CA ILE A 38 29.19 2.82 -8.68
C ILE A 38 28.28 1.70 -9.20
N TYR A 39 28.54 0.44 -8.85
CA TYR A 39 27.68 -0.68 -9.24
C TYR A 39 26.30 -0.67 -8.57
N GLY A 40 26.11 0.13 -7.53
CA GLY A 40 24.80 0.40 -6.95
C GLY A 40 23.94 1.38 -7.76
N ILE A 41 24.48 2.01 -8.81
CA ILE A 41 23.73 2.92 -9.68
C ILE A 41 22.94 2.09 -10.71
N ASN A 42 21.62 2.32 -10.74
CA ASN A 42 20.71 1.62 -11.65
C ASN A 42 20.89 2.07 -13.10
N ASN A 43 20.98 3.40 -13.33
CA ASN A 43 21.15 3.95 -14.67
C ASN A 43 22.51 3.56 -15.25
N GLU A 44 22.48 2.81 -16.36
CA GLU A 44 23.67 2.19 -16.94
C GLU A 44 24.64 3.20 -17.54
N GLN A 45 24.14 4.31 -18.10
CA GLN A 45 24.96 5.36 -18.68
C GLN A 45 25.75 6.09 -17.59
N ILE A 46 25.07 6.47 -16.50
CA ILE A 46 25.70 7.11 -15.34
C ILE A 46 26.73 6.18 -14.70
N ARG A 47 26.40 4.88 -14.60
CA ARG A 47 27.31 3.86 -14.07
C ARG A 47 28.57 3.71 -14.94
N ALA A 48 28.41 3.61 -16.26
CA ALA A 48 29.54 3.51 -17.19
C ALA A 48 30.45 4.73 -17.07
N GLN A 49 29.86 5.94 -17.10
CA GLN A 49 30.60 7.17 -16.89
C GLN A 49 31.33 7.19 -15.54
N GLY A 50 30.69 6.71 -14.47
CA GLY A 50 31.31 6.59 -13.15
C GLY A 50 32.54 5.69 -13.15
N LEU A 51 32.50 4.57 -13.87
CA LEU A 51 33.65 3.67 -14.02
C LEU A 51 34.79 4.30 -14.81
N ASP A 52 34.48 5.03 -15.87
CA ASP A 52 35.47 5.74 -16.70
C ASP A 52 36.15 6.87 -15.91
N ASN A 53 35.36 7.60 -15.12
CA ASN A 53 35.84 8.70 -14.29
C ASN A 53 36.89 8.26 -13.24
N ILE A 54 36.85 7.00 -12.78
CA ILE A 54 37.79 6.50 -11.76
C ILE A 54 39.23 6.68 -12.24
N ARG A 55 39.57 6.18 -13.42
CA ARG A 55 40.95 6.27 -13.94
C ARG A 55 41.27 7.62 -14.56
N GLN A 56 40.26 8.33 -15.07
CA GLN A 56 40.47 9.61 -15.75
C GLN A 56 40.72 10.78 -14.79
N PHE A 57 40.04 10.81 -13.65
CA PHE A 57 40.04 11.98 -12.76
C PHE A 57 40.59 11.71 -11.36
N ASN A 58 41.06 10.50 -11.07
CA ASN A 58 41.55 10.13 -9.75
C ASN A 58 42.91 9.42 -9.83
N LYS A 59 43.61 9.38 -8.71
CA LYS A 59 44.94 8.79 -8.60
C LYS A 59 44.84 7.45 -7.88
N LEU A 60 45.18 6.37 -8.59
CA LEU A 60 45.20 5.03 -8.02
C LEU A 60 46.61 4.69 -7.54
N SER A 61 46.72 4.10 -6.34
CA SER A 61 47.97 3.48 -5.91
C SER A 61 48.35 2.32 -6.83
N ALA A 62 49.65 1.99 -6.95
CA ALA A 62 50.12 0.91 -7.83
C ALA A 62 49.41 -0.44 -7.55
N ASN A 63 49.14 -0.75 -6.27
CA ASN A 63 48.39 -1.94 -5.88
C ASN A 63 46.88 -1.84 -6.19
N ALA A 64 46.31 -0.64 -6.16
CA ALA A 64 44.93 -0.42 -6.56
C ALA A 64 44.75 -0.59 -8.08
N GLU A 65 45.75 -0.18 -8.86
CA GLU A 65 45.79 -0.36 -10.32
C GLU A 65 45.95 -1.84 -10.68
N LYS A 66 46.90 -2.55 -10.06
CA LYS A 66 47.17 -3.97 -10.31
C LYS A 66 45.95 -4.86 -10.08
N ASN A 67 45.12 -4.55 -9.09
CA ASN A 67 43.94 -5.36 -8.75
C ASN A 67 42.60 -4.74 -9.21
N TYR A 68 42.63 -3.80 -10.16
CA TYR A 68 41.44 -3.10 -10.67
C TYR A 68 40.35 -4.05 -11.19
N GLY A 69 40.74 -5.03 -12.02
CA GLY A 69 39.82 -6.01 -12.62
C GLY A 69 39.08 -6.88 -11.59
N GLN A 70 39.74 -7.27 -10.51
CA GLN A 70 39.11 -8.06 -9.45
C GLN A 70 38.08 -7.26 -8.65
N ALA A 71 38.31 -5.95 -8.44
CA ALA A 71 37.38 -5.11 -7.71
C ALA A 71 36.10 -4.75 -8.47
N ILE A 72 36.14 -4.77 -9.80
CA ILE A 72 34.93 -4.69 -10.61
C ILE A 72 33.95 -5.80 -10.22
N PHE A 73 34.45 -7.04 -10.15
CA PHE A 73 33.63 -8.21 -9.85
C PHE A 73 33.14 -8.22 -8.40
N SER A 74 34.00 -7.86 -7.45
CA SER A 74 33.63 -7.79 -6.02
C SER A 74 32.66 -6.64 -5.72
N GLY A 75 32.82 -5.48 -6.37
CA GLY A 75 31.92 -4.33 -6.22
C GLY A 75 30.51 -4.65 -6.70
N LYS A 76 30.38 -5.42 -7.80
CA LYS A 76 29.08 -5.88 -8.31
C LYS A 76 28.33 -6.78 -7.31
N ARG A 77 29.04 -7.59 -6.52
CA ARG A 77 28.45 -8.49 -5.51
C ARG A 77 27.99 -7.76 -4.23
N GLN A 78 28.52 -6.57 -3.95
CA GLN A 78 28.25 -5.81 -2.74
C GLN A 78 27.76 -4.39 -3.05
N SER A 79 26.87 -4.26 -4.03
CA SER A 79 26.39 -2.97 -4.51
C SER A 79 25.69 -2.16 -3.40
N ASN A 80 26.18 -0.95 -3.13
CA ASN A 80 25.54 -0.01 -2.23
C ASN A 80 25.85 1.43 -2.67
N PRO A 81 24.92 2.09 -3.39
CA PRO A 81 25.18 3.39 -3.98
C PRO A 81 25.41 4.49 -2.93
N LEU A 82 24.93 4.31 -1.69
CA LEU A 82 25.17 5.24 -0.59
C LEU A 82 26.65 5.32 -0.16
N ASN A 83 27.49 4.40 -0.60
CA ASN A 83 28.92 4.51 -0.38
C ASN A 83 29.51 5.75 -1.08
N LEU A 84 28.96 6.16 -2.23
CA LEU A 84 29.43 7.35 -2.95
C LEU A 84 29.18 8.63 -2.16
N THR A 85 28.01 8.76 -1.54
CA THR A 85 27.69 9.94 -0.72
C THR A 85 28.57 10.00 0.53
N LYS A 86 28.93 8.84 1.11
CA LYS A 86 29.89 8.77 2.23
C LYS A 86 31.30 9.16 1.78
N ILE A 87 31.78 8.65 0.66
CA ILE A 87 33.11 9.00 0.11
C ILE A 87 33.20 10.52 -0.09
N LEU A 88 32.21 11.12 -0.75
CA LEU A 88 32.19 12.57 -0.98
C LEU A 88 32.10 13.37 0.33
N ARG A 89 31.33 12.89 1.31
CA ARG A 89 31.25 13.54 2.63
C ARG A 89 32.60 13.69 3.33
N TYR A 90 33.46 12.68 3.22
CA TYR A 90 34.76 12.67 3.90
C TYR A 90 35.89 13.25 3.05
N HIS A 91 35.90 12.97 1.74
CA HIS A 91 37.04 13.25 0.86
C HIS A 91 36.80 14.40 -0.11
N ASN A 92 35.57 14.92 -0.19
CA ASN A 92 35.22 16.09 -0.99
C ASN A 92 34.14 16.92 -0.30
N LYS A 93 34.49 17.41 0.90
CA LYS A 93 33.54 18.00 1.87
C LYS A 93 32.78 19.20 1.31
N ASP A 94 33.45 20.10 0.60
CA ASP A 94 32.82 21.30 0.04
C ASP A 94 31.78 20.95 -1.03
N TYR A 95 32.14 20.04 -1.94
CA TYR A 95 31.21 19.54 -2.95
C TYR A 95 30.03 18.78 -2.31
N TYR A 96 30.29 18.01 -1.25
CA TYR A 96 29.24 17.32 -0.51
C TYR A 96 28.25 18.31 0.12
N GLU A 97 28.73 19.34 0.80
CA GLU A 97 27.88 20.32 1.47
C GLU A 97 27.09 21.18 0.48
N GLN A 98 27.70 21.59 -0.63
CA GLN A 98 27.08 22.47 -1.62
C GLN A 98 26.14 21.74 -2.60
N THR A 99 26.48 20.50 -2.99
CA THR A 99 25.76 19.79 -4.07
C THR A 99 25.03 18.55 -3.56
N ILE A 100 25.74 17.64 -2.87
CA ILE A 100 25.16 16.33 -2.51
C ILE A 100 24.13 16.44 -1.39
N LYS A 101 24.40 17.24 -0.35
CA LYS A 101 23.55 17.37 0.84
C LYS A 101 22.18 18.01 0.52
N PRO A 102 22.07 19.06 -0.30
CA PRO A 102 20.78 19.56 -0.77
C PRO A 102 19.98 18.52 -1.56
N LEU A 103 20.62 17.83 -2.51
CA LEU A 103 19.99 16.78 -3.32
C LEU A 103 19.51 15.59 -2.48
N LEU A 104 20.24 15.23 -1.41
CA LEU A 104 19.80 14.23 -0.44
C LEU A 104 18.54 14.67 0.31
N LYS A 105 18.48 15.93 0.76
CA LYS A 105 17.29 16.49 1.42
C LYS A 105 16.09 16.52 0.48
N GLN A 106 16.29 16.90 -0.77
CA GLN A 106 15.22 16.94 -1.78
C GLN A 106 14.70 15.54 -2.12
N ASN A 107 15.60 14.58 -2.36
CA ASN A 107 15.22 13.18 -2.56
C ASN A 107 14.41 12.62 -1.39
N TYR A 108 14.80 12.94 -0.15
CA TYR A 108 14.06 12.50 1.02
C TYR A 108 12.62 13.06 1.02
N LYS A 109 12.45 14.34 0.68
CA LYS A 109 11.11 14.96 0.56
C LYS A 109 10.30 14.32 -0.56
N VAL A 110 10.85 14.20 -1.77
CA VAL A 110 10.15 13.62 -2.93
C VAL A 110 9.74 12.16 -2.67
N ASN A 111 10.62 11.35 -2.08
CA ASN A 111 10.29 9.97 -1.71
C ASN A 111 9.16 9.90 -0.68
N ASN A 112 9.06 10.86 0.24
CA ASN A 112 7.95 10.92 1.19
C ASN A 112 6.63 11.32 0.49
N TYR A 113 6.65 12.31 -0.41
CA TYR A 113 5.45 12.68 -1.17
C TYR A 113 4.97 11.54 -2.08
N GLN A 114 5.89 10.84 -2.76
CA GLN A 114 5.53 9.69 -3.59
C GLN A 114 4.91 8.57 -2.74
N LYS A 115 5.52 8.23 -1.59
CA LYS A 115 4.94 7.28 -0.65
C LYS A 115 3.53 7.69 -0.19
N ILE A 116 3.31 8.97 0.10
CA ILE A 116 1.98 9.48 0.49
C ILE A 116 0.99 9.33 -0.68
N SER A 117 1.39 9.68 -1.90
CA SER A 117 0.55 9.53 -3.09
C SER A 117 0.17 8.06 -3.34
N ASP A 118 1.14 7.15 -3.26
CA ASP A 118 0.92 5.71 -3.47
C ASP A 118 -0.03 5.15 -2.39
N ILE A 119 0.10 5.63 -1.14
CA ILE A 119 -0.77 5.28 -0.02
C ILE A 119 -2.21 5.79 -0.23
N VAL A 120 -2.38 7.04 -0.67
CA VAL A 120 -3.70 7.64 -0.92
C VAL A 120 -4.42 6.87 -2.02
N GLN A 121 -3.73 6.57 -3.13
CA GLN A 121 -4.28 5.73 -4.20
C GLN A 121 -4.66 4.33 -3.70
N LEU A 122 -3.90 3.77 -2.76
CA LEU A 122 -4.23 2.49 -2.12
C LEU A 122 -5.54 2.57 -1.33
N ILE A 123 -5.73 3.64 -0.54
CA ILE A 123 -6.93 3.84 0.29
C ILE A 123 -8.17 4.01 -0.58
N GLU A 124 -8.11 4.86 -1.60
CA GLU A 124 -9.24 5.12 -2.52
C GLU A 124 -9.66 3.84 -3.27
N LYS A 125 -8.69 2.99 -3.62
CA LYS A 125 -8.92 1.73 -4.34
C LYS A 125 -9.54 0.64 -3.45
N TYR A 126 -9.19 0.58 -2.17
CA TYR A 126 -9.55 -0.54 -1.29
C TYR A 126 -10.57 -0.11 -0.22
N VAL A 127 -11.82 -0.10 -0.66
CA VAL A 127 -13.03 0.05 0.17
C VAL A 127 -13.61 -1.33 0.50
N ILE A 128 -14.28 -1.45 1.65
CA ILE A 128 -15.05 -2.66 1.97
C ILE A 128 -16.24 -2.74 0.99
N ASP A 129 -16.19 -3.71 0.08
CA ASP A 129 -17.31 -4.08 -0.78
C ASP A 129 -17.91 -5.40 -0.29
N LEU A 130 -19.22 -5.41 0.00
CA LEU A 130 -19.94 -6.59 0.46
C LEU A 130 -20.37 -7.52 -0.68
N LYS A 131 -20.36 -7.05 -1.94
CA LYS A 131 -20.65 -7.91 -3.10
C LYS A 131 -19.47 -8.80 -3.45
N ASP A 132 -18.26 -8.29 -3.27
CA ASP A 132 -17.04 -9.07 -3.36
C ASP A 132 -17.07 -10.19 -2.31
N SER A 133 -16.66 -11.41 -2.69
CA SER A 133 -16.66 -12.57 -1.80
C SER A 133 -15.45 -12.60 -0.85
N PHE A 134 -14.43 -11.76 -1.09
CA PHE A 134 -13.17 -11.79 -0.33
C PHE A 134 -13.33 -11.42 1.15
N THR A 135 -12.80 -12.26 2.04
CA THR A 135 -12.89 -12.13 3.51
C THR A 135 -11.54 -12.38 4.20
N LEU A 136 -11.53 -12.32 5.54
CA LEU A 136 -10.36 -12.67 6.34
C LEU A 136 -9.89 -14.12 6.14
N ILE A 137 -10.81 -15.04 5.79
CA ILE A 137 -10.48 -16.45 5.52
C ILE A 137 -9.60 -16.57 4.27
N ASP A 138 -9.85 -15.74 3.26
CA ASP A 138 -9.04 -15.70 2.04
C ASP A 138 -7.64 -15.18 2.34
N ILE A 139 -7.51 -14.19 3.23
CA ILE A 139 -6.21 -13.68 3.70
C ILE A 139 -5.44 -14.80 4.40
N SER A 140 -6.09 -15.55 5.29
CA SER A 140 -5.49 -16.70 5.97
C SER A 140 -5.05 -17.77 4.96
N SER A 141 -5.89 -18.08 3.97
CA SER A 141 -5.58 -19.04 2.91
C SER A 141 -4.41 -18.59 2.04
N LYS A 142 -4.33 -17.30 1.69
CA LYS A 142 -3.19 -16.73 0.95
C LYS A 142 -1.90 -16.80 1.77
N ALA A 143 -1.97 -16.55 3.07
CA ALA A 143 -0.84 -16.65 3.98
C ALA A 143 -0.34 -18.10 4.11
N PHE A 144 -1.25 -19.06 4.28
CA PHE A 144 -0.93 -20.48 4.30
C PHE A 144 -0.24 -20.94 3.01
N ASN A 145 -0.67 -20.44 1.87
CA ASN A 145 -0.08 -20.72 0.56
C ASN A 145 1.16 -19.86 0.23
N VAL A 146 1.74 -19.16 1.22
CA VAL A 146 2.97 -18.35 1.10
C VAL A 146 2.89 -17.28 -0.01
N LYS A 147 1.68 -16.82 -0.37
CA LYS A 147 1.47 -15.86 -1.47
C LYS A 147 1.92 -14.43 -1.16
N TYR A 148 2.25 -14.13 0.10
CA TYR A 148 2.65 -12.79 0.51
C TYR A 148 4.16 -12.58 0.52
N GLU A 149 4.99 -13.63 0.38
CA GLU A 149 6.47 -13.51 0.35
C GLU A 149 7.05 -12.65 1.49
N ASN A 150 6.43 -12.67 2.68
CA ASN A 150 6.76 -11.82 3.83
C ASN A 150 6.66 -10.29 3.59
N LYS A 151 5.95 -9.85 2.54
CA LYS A 151 5.69 -8.43 2.24
C LYS A 151 4.43 -7.95 2.94
N LEU A 152 4.58 -7.08 3.95
CA LEU A 152 3.45 -6.55 4.71
C LEU A 152 2.54 -5.66 3.87
N GLU A 153 3.07 -5.05 2.81
CA GLU A 153 2.32 -4.22 1.87
C GLU A 153 1.24 -5.02 1.13
N LEU A 154 1.52 -6.29 0.81
CA LEU A 154 0.55 -7.15 0.14
C LEU A 154 -0.58 -7.58 1.10
N VAL A 155 -0.24 -7.82 2.37
CA VAL A 155 -1.21 -8.15 3.41
C VAL A 155 -2.09 -6.94 3.73
N LEU A 156 -1.48 -5.76 3.82
CA LEU A 156 -2.17 -4.48 4.00
C LEU A 156 -3.25 -4.27 2.93
N GLN A 157 -2.92 -4.47 1.65
CA GLN A 157 -3.88 -4.28 0.55
C GLN A 157 -5.12 -5.15 0.70
N ASP A 158 -4.95 -6.38 1.16
CA ASP A 158 -6.06 -7.30 1.37
C ASP A 158 -6.81 -7.00 2.68
N LEU A 159 -6.11 -6.65 3.75
CA LEU A 159 -6.73 -6.22 5.00
C LEU A 159 -7.59 -4.97 4.82
N LEU A 160 -7.19 -4.01 3.99
CA LEU A 160 -7.95 -2.79 3.73
C LEU A 160 -9.33 -3.04 3.08
N LYS A 161 -9.49 -4.17 2.38
CA LYS A 161 -10.78 -4.62 1.80
C LYS A 161 -11.71 -5.24 2.84
N VAL A 162 -11.18 -5.61 4.00
CA VAL A 162 -11.87 -6.43 5.00
C VAL A 162 -12.06 -5.68 6.31
N ILE A 163 -11.12 -4.82 6.71
CA ILE A 163 -11.10 -4.14 8.02
C ILE A 163 -11.04 -2.63 7.85
N LYS A 164 -11.79 -1.90 8.68
CA LYS A 164 -11.64 -0.46 8.94
C LYS A 164 -11.72 -0.19 10.45
N VAL A 165 -11.20 0.94 10.88
CA VAL A 165 -11.13 1.34 12.29
C VAL A 165 -11.81 2.70 12.46
N VAL A 166 -12.63 2.84 13.49
CA VAL A 166 -13.35 4.07 13.80
C VAL A 166 -13.23 4.41 15.27
N PRO A 167 -13.03 5.69 15.63
CA PRO A 167 -13.05 6.12 17.01
C PRO A 167 -14.49 6.04 17.56
N CYS A 168 -14.61 5.57 18.80
CA CYS A 168 -15.85 5.38 19.55
C CYS A 168 -15.67 5.87 20.99
N GLN A 169 -16.76 6.01 21.75
CA GLN A 169 -16.73 6.51 23.13
C GLN A 169 -15.79 5.70 24.05
N ASN A 170 -15.64 4.39 23.80
CA ASN A 170 -14.82 3.47 24.59
C ASN A 170 -13.50 3.09 23.91
N GLY A 171 -12.97 3.95 23.03
CA GLY A 171 -11.72 3.72 22.29
C GLY A 171 -11.97 3.38 20.83
N TRP A 172 -11.29 2.38 20.29
CA TRP A 172 -11.38 2.01 18.88
C TRP A 172 -12.39 0.88 18.66
N CYS A 173 -13.26 1.04 17.66
CA CYS A 173 -14.11 -0.02 17.16
C CYS A 173 -13.58 -0.50 15.81
N PHE A 174 -13.46 -1.81 15.67
CA PHE A 174 -13.01 -2.43 14.43
C PHE A 174 -14.21 -2.93 13.65
N ILE A 175 -14.32 -2.42 12.43
CA ILE A 175 -15.30 -2.80 11.44
C ILE A 175 -14.69 -3.91 10.61
N ILE A 176 -15.34 -5.07 10.53
CA ILE A 176 -14.84 -6.22 9.77
C ILE A 176 -15.93 -6.77 8.85
N LYS A 177 -15.54 -7.08 7.61
CA LYS A 177 -16.35 -7.82 6.63
C LYS A 177 -16.26 -9.32 6.91
N GLU A 178 -17.40 -9.96 7.15
CA GLU A 178 -17.47 -11.40 7.40
C GLU A 178 -18.64 -12.02 6.63
N TYR A 179 -18.52 -13.30 6.30
CA TYR A 179 -19.60 -14.04 5.66
C TYR A 179 -20.60 -14.51 6.71
N ASP A 180 -21.86 -14.12 6.55
CA ASP A 180 -22.98 -14.59 7.37
C ASP A 180 -23.60 -15.83 6.71
N CYS A 181 -23.50 -16.98 7.38
CA CYS A 181 -24.02 -18.25 6.87
C CYS A 181 -25.55 -18.33 6.86
N ILE A 182 -26.23 -17.58 7.74
CA ILE A 182 -27.69 -17.52 7.81
C ILE A 182 -28.21 -16.65 6.68
N ALA A 183 -27.62 -15.47 6.51
CA ALA A 183 -28.00 -14.53 5.45
C ALA A 183 -27.42 -14.89 4.06
N ARG A 184 -26.50 -15.86 4.01
CA ARG A 184 -25.75 -16.31 2.82
C ARG A 184 -25.10 -15.15 2.04
N LYS A 185 -24.56 -14.17 2.77
CA LYS A 185 -23.93 -12.98 2.18
C LYS A 185 -22.89 -12.39 3.12
N ASN A 186 -22.01 -11.56 2.58
CA ASN A 186 -21.08 -10.79 3.40
C ASN A 186 -21.81 -9.65 4.11
N THR A 187 -21.51 -9.48 5.39
CA THR A 187 -22.04 -8.45 6.27
C THR A 187 -20.90 -7.74 6.99
N ILE A 188 -21.22 -6.58 7.58
CA ILE A 188 -20.29 -5.86 8.44
C ILE A 188 -20.58 -6.21 9.89
N ASN A 189 -19.55 -6.65 10.60
CA ASN A 189 -19.56 -6.85 12.03
C ASN A 189 -18.63 -5.87 12.73
N TYR A 190 -18.89 -5.65 14.02
CA TYR A 190 -18.11 -4.77 14.87
C TYR A 190 -17.43 -5.59 15.96
N LYS A 191 -16.12 -5.40 16.13
CA LYS A 191 -15.31 -6.16 17.08
C LYS A 191 -14.46 -5.25 17.93
N SER A 192 -14.14 -5.74 19.13
CA SER A 192 -13.16 -5.10 20.00
C SER A 192 -11.76 -5.26 19.42
N MET A 193 -10.85 -4.40 19.91
CA MET A 193 -9.42 -4.50 19.63
C MET A 193 -8.88 -5.90 19.96
N THR A 194 -9.22 -6.44 21.14
CA THR A 194 -8.71 -7.75 21.59
C THR A 194 -9.07 -8.87 20.61
N THR A 195 -10.33 -8.96 20.19
CA THR A 195 -10.77 -10.00 19.26
C THR A 195 -10.07 -9.91 17.91
N ILE A 196 -9.91 -8.70 17.35
CA ILE A 196 -9.20 -8.53 16.08
C ILE A 196 -7.72 -8.85 16.21
N TYR A 197 -7.09 -8.40 17.30
CA TYR A 197 -5.69 -8.66 17.55
C TYR A 197 -5.42 -10.16 17.65
N ASP A 198 -6.26 -10.90 18.37
CA ASP A 198 -6.15 -12.36 18.47
C ASP A 198 -6.37 -13.05 17.10
N GLN A 199 -7.38 -12.62 16.34
CA GLN A 199 -7.64 -13.15 15.00
C GLN A 199 -6.46 -12.91 14.05
N LEU A 200 -5.91 -11.70 13.99
CA LEU A 200 -4.80 -11.36 13.09
C LEU A 200 -3.47 -12.00 13.52
N ARG A 201 -3.24 -12.14 14.84
CA ARG A 201 -2.07 -12.84 15.38
C ARG A 201 -2.06 -14.33 15.00
N SER A 202 -3.23 -14.94 14.78
CA SER A 202 -3.33 -16.33 14.32
C SER A 202 -2.87 -16.52 12.85
N ILE A 203 -2.91 -15.46 12.03
CA ILE A 203 -2.53 -15.51 10.62
C ILE A 203 -1.02 -15.28 10.48
N ARG A 204 -0.27 -16.36 10.34
CA ARG A 204 1.20 -16.33 10.19
C ARG A 204 1.61 -16.16 8.74
N LEU A 205 2.52 -15.22 8.49
CA LEU A 205 3.04 -14.90 7.15
C LEU A 205 4.36 -15.62 6.84
N CYS A 206 5.15 -15.94 7.88
CA CYS A 206 6.46 -16.57 7.77
C CYS A 206 6.52 -17.91 8.52
N GLN A 207 7.24 -18.89 7.96
CA GLN A 207 7.59 -20.16 8.62
C GLN A 207 9.11 -20.33 8.82
N ASP A 208 9.93 -19.33 8.48
CA ASP A 208 11.39 -19.48 8.32
C ASP A 208 12.21 -19.42 9.63
N GLY A 209 11.57 -19.75 10.77
CA GLY A 209 12.19 -19.95 12.09
C GLY A 209 12.83 -18.72 12.77
N LYS A 210 13.16 -17.64 12.04
CA LYS A 210 13.95 -16.51 12.57
C LYS A 210 13.12 -15.29 13.01
N LYS A 211 11.90 -15.12 12.49
CA LYS A 211 11.01 -14.02 12.87
C LYS A 211 9.55 -14.41 12.66
N HIS A 212 8.75 -14.34 13.72
CA HIS A 212 7.31 -14.54 13.65
C HIS A 212 6.67 -13.25 13.14
N ILE A 213 6.38 -13.20 11.83
CA ILE A 213 5.60 -12.12 11.21
C ILE A 213 4.19 -12.65 10.97
N THR A 214 3.20 -11.87 11.35
CA THR A 214 1.76 -12.17 11.32
C THR A 214 0.99 -11.02 10.70
N ALA A 215 -0.29 -11.21 10.41
CA ALA A 215 -1.13 -10.17 9.81
C ALA A 215 -1.30 -8.94 10.74
N ILE A 216 -1.12 -9.12 12.05
CA ILE A 216 -1.19 -8.01 13.01
C ILE A 216 -0.08 -6.99 12.81
N ASP A 217 1.11 -7.44 12.38
CA ASP A 217 2.26 -6.57 12.15
C ASP A 217 1.97 -5.57 11.02
N ALA A 218 1.18 -5.98 10.02
CA ALA A 218 0.72 -5.09 8.96
C ALA A 218 -0.28 -4.05 9.48
N LEU A 219 -1.21 -4.47 10.35
CA LEU A 219 -2.18 -3.55 10.96
C LEU A 219 -1.47 -2.51 11.85
N GLU A 220 -0.50 -2.92 12.66
CA GLU A 220 0.24 -2.02 13.56
C GLU A 220 1.15 -1.05 12.79
N GLN A 221 1.87 -1.55 11.78
CA GLN A 221 2.75 -0.71 10.96
C GLN A 221 1.98 0.36 10.16
N TYR A 222 0.75 0.04 9.74
CA TYR A 222 -0.03 0.86 8.82
C TYR A 222 -1.39 1.31 9.41
N HIS A 223 -1.49 1.42 10.74
CA HIS A 223 -2.74 1.63 11.47
C HIS A 223 -3.59 2.79 10.93
N THR A 224 -2.95 3.93 10.66
CA THR A 224 -3.61 5.14 10.17
C THR A 224 -4.36 4.96 8.84
N LEU A 225 -3.98 3.96 8.04
CA LEU A 225 -4.63 3.67 6.75
C LEU A 225 -6.00 2.98 6.92
N PHE A 226 -6.22 2.38 8.08
CA PHE A 226 -7.48 1.73 8.41
C PHE A 226 -8.49 2.71 9.01
N GLU A 227 -8.03 3.85 9.52
CA GLU A 227 -8.83 4.80 10.26
C GLU A 227 -9.86 5.54 9.39
N LYS A 228 -11.05 5.72 9.97
CA LYS A 228 -12.10 6.61 9.51
C LYS A 228 -12.41 7.56 10.67
N ILE A 229 -12.73 8.81 10.37
CA ILE A 229 -12.99 9.86 11.36
C ILE A 229 -14.24 9.56 12.19
N GLY A 230 -15.16 8.78 11.65
CA GLY A 230 -16.34 8.30 12.35
C GLY A 230 -17.22 7.46 11.42
N MET A 231 -18.45 7.21 11.85
CA MET A 231 -19.44 6.47 11.08
C MET A 231 -20.77 7.24 11.00
N LYS A 232 -21.49 7.10 9.88
CA LYS A 232 -22.85 7.60 9.69
C LYS A 232 -23.67 6.53 8.97
N PHE A 233 -24.99 6.60 9.09
CA PHE A 233 -25.86 5.68 8.37
C PHE A 233 -25.58 5.71 6.86
N ILE A 234 -25.60 6.89 6.23
CA ILE A 234 -25.16 7.12 4.85
C ILE A 234 -24.27 8.37 4.84
N SER A 235 -23.09 8.26 4.23
CA SER A 235 -22.16 9.37 4.04
C SER A 235 -21.59 9.39 2.62
N ASN A 236 -21.45 10.59 2.06
CA ASN A 236 -20.71 10.83 0.82
C ASN A 236 -19.27 11.31 1.10
N ILE A 237 -18.91 11.48 2.37
CA ILE A 237 -17.57 11.89 2.80
C ILE A 237 -16.76 10.61 3.01
N GLU A 238 -15.68 10.43 2.24
CA GLU A 238 -14.86 9.21 2.23
C GLU A 238 -14.24 8.90 3.60
N SER A 239 -13.87 9.93 4.35
CA SER A 239 -13.30 9.78 5.70
C SER A 239 -14.32 9.32 6.75
N ILE A 240 -15.61 9.26 6.42
CA ILE A 240 -16.68 8.73 7.28
C ILE A 240 -17.13 7.38 6.74
N PHE A 241 -17.16 6.37 7.60
CA PHE A 241 -17.68 5.05 7.25
C PHE A 241 -19.21 5.07 7.10
N SER A 242 -19.74 4.55 5.99
CA SER A 242 -21.18 4.38 5.77
C SER A 242 -21.64 3.04 6.31
N ILE A 243 -22.57 3.07 7.28
CA ILE A 243 -23.11 1.86 7.93
C ILE A 243 -24.15 1.16 7.06
N PHE A 244 -24.88 1.90 6.22
CA PHE A 244 -25.95 1.36 5.40
C PHE A 244 -25.39 0.45 4.30
N GLN A 245 -25.79 -0.82 4.36
CA GLN A 245 -25.31 -1.90 3.49
C GLN A 245 -26.30 -2.21 2.35
N GLY A 246 -27.24 -1.30 2.09
CA GLY A 246 -28.43 -1.61 1.31
C GLY A 246 -29.51 -2.30 2.16
N PHE A 247 -30.60 -2.66 1.51
CA PHE A 247 -31.72 -3.33 2.16
C PHE A 247 -31.41 -4.81 2.41
N LYS A 248 -31.97 -5.38 3.49
CA LYS A 248 -31.90 -6.82 3.73
C LYS A 248 -32.92 -7.51 2.81
N TYR A 249 -32.45 -8.02 1.68
CA TYR A 249 -33.25 -8.85 0.77
C TYR A 249 -32.56 -10.20 0.52
N MET A 250 -33.34 -11.21 0.13
CA MET A 250 -32.82 -12.43 -0.49
C MET A 250 -32.76 -12.17 -2.00
N GLN A 251 -31.59 -12.33 -2.60
CA GLN A 251 -31.47 -12.26 -4.05
C GLN A 251 -32.05 -13.55 -4.64
N LEU A 252 -33.03 -13.40 -5.52
CA LEU A 252 -33.58 -14.50 -6.30
C LEU A 252 -32.81 -14.60 -7.62
N ASP A 253 -32.64 -15.82 -8.14
CA ASP A 253 -32.00 -16.05 -9.45
C ASP A 253 -32.88 -15.54 -10.59
N GLU A 254 -34.20 -15.62 -10.41
CA GLU A 254 -35.20 -15.16 -11.36
C GLU A 254 -36.28 -14.32 -10.64
N VAL A 255 -36.97 -13.50 -11.42
CA VAL A 255 -38.09 -12.68 -10.92
C VAL A 255 -39.30 -13.59 -10.65
N ASP A 256 -39.78 -13.60 -9.41
CA ASP A 256 -41.03 -14.30 -9.07
C ASP A 256 -42.24 -13.44 -9.44
N GLN A 257 -42.73 -13.65 -10.66
CA GLN A 257 -43.87 -12.94 -11.21
C GLN A 257 -45.15 -13.17 -10.38
N THR A 258 -45.31 -14.35 -9.76
CA THR A 258 -46.50 -14.68 -8.95
C THR A 258 -46.61 -13.77 -7.73
N ASN A 259 -45.49 -13.55 -7.04
CA ASN A 259 -45.45 -12.66 -5.89
C ASN A 259 -45.72 -11.19 -6.28
N ILE A 260 -45.22 -10.76 -7.45
CA ILE A 260 -45.49 -9.42 -7.97
C ILE A 260 -46.97 -9.26 -8.29
N GLU A 261 -47.58 -10.23 -8.97
CA GLU A 261 -49.00 -10.22 -9.33
C GLU A 261 -49.92 -10.19 -8.11
N GLN A 262 -49.60 -10.95 -7.05
CA GLN A 262 -50.35 -10.90 -5.79
C GLN A 262 -50.31 -9.52 -5.15
N PHE A 263 -49.13 -8.87 -5.14
CA PHE A 263 -49.00 -7.51 -4.62
C PHE A 263 -49.77 -6.50 -5.48
N GLN A 264 -49.69 -6.63 -6.81
CA GLN A 264 -50.45 -5.79 -7.74
C GLN A 264 -51.96 -5.97 -7.56
N GLY A 265 -52.44 -7.19 -7.34
CA GLY A 265 -53.84 -7.49 -7.05
C GLY A 265 -54.33 -6.82 -5.77
N LEU A 266 -53.54 -6.88 -4.68
CA LEU A 266 -53.86 -6.17 -3.44
C LEU A 266 -54.00 -4.65 -3.66
N ILE A 267 -53.09 -4.05 -4.44
CA ILE A 267 -53.20 -2.63 -4.77
C ILE A 267 -54.48 -2.37 -5.55
N LYS A 268 -54.73 -3.14 -6.62
CA LYS A 268 -55.87 -2.95 -7.53
C LYS A 268 -57.20 -3.11 -6.81
N ASP A 269 -57.37 -4.23 -6.14
CA ASP A 269 -58.66 -4.66 -5.62
C ASP A 269 -58.98 -4.00 -4.28
N THR A 270 -57.97 -3.85 -3.41
CA THR A 270 -58.19 -3.38 -2.03
C THR A 270 -57.89 -1.90 -1.87
N ILE A 271 -56.73 -1.42 -2.33
CA ILE A 271 -56.28 -0.05 -2.05
C ILE A 271 -56.94 0.96 -3.00
N SER A 272 -56.93 0.68 -4.30
CA SER A 272 -57.63 1.52 -5.28
C SER A 272 -59.11 1.22 -5.40
N ALA A 273 -59.63 0.16 -4.75
CA ALA A 273 -61.02 -0.27 -4.87
C ALA A 273 -61.48 -0.40 -6.34
N ASN A 274 -60.60 -0.96 -7.19
CA ASN A 274 -60.74 -1.07 -8.64
C ASN A 274 -60.81 0.25 -9.44
N ASP A 275 -60.47 1.40 -8.84
CA ASP A 275 -60.28 2.65 -9.58
C ASP A 275 -58.96 2.62 -10.35
N GLU A 276 -59.05 2.68 -11.68
CA GLU A 276 -57.91 2.51 -12.58
C GLU A 276 -56.92 3.68 -12.54
N LEU A 277 -57.41 4.92 -12.33
CA LEU A 277 -56.56 6.10 -12.21
C LEU A 277 -55.73 6.06 -10.92
N ILE A 278 -56.36 5.67 -9.81
CA ILE A 278 -55.66 5.52 -8.52
C ILE A 278 -54.66 4.37 -8.59
N TYR A 279 -55.06 3.25 -9.19
CA TYR A 279 -54.19 2.09 -9.37
C TYR A 279 -52.91 2.43 -10.15
N GLU A 280 -53.05 3.06 -11.33
CA GLU A 280 -51.91 3.48 -12.14
C GLU A 280 -51.02 4.49 -11.44
N TYR A 281 -51.60 5.47 -10.73
CA TYR A 281 -50.83 6.42 -9.94
C TYR A 281 -49.97 5.72 -8.88
N LEU A 282 -50.56 4.77 -8.13
CA LEU A 282 -49.84 4.01 -7.10
C LEU A 282 -48.72 3.15 -7.68
N LEU A 283 -48.98 2.44 -8.78
CA LEU A 283 -47.95 1.64 -9.47
C LEU A 283 -46.79 2.49 -9.97
N ASN A 284 -47.08 3.64 -10.57
CA ASN A 284 -46.04 4.57 -11.03
C ASN A 284 -45.21 5.11 -9.86
N ARG A 285 -45.84 5.38 -8.71
CA ARG A 285 -45.12 5.77 -7.49
C ARG A 285 -44.24 4.65 -6.94
N PHE A 286 -44.73 3.42 -6.87
CA PHE A 286 -43.91 2.28 -6.44
C PHE A 286 -42.75 2.00 -7.38
N SER A 287 -42.99 2.05 -8.70
CA SER A 287 -41.94 1.93 -9.72
C SER A 287 -40.88 3.01 -9.58
N PHE A 288 -41.28 4.26 -9.32
CA PHE A 288 -40.33 5.35 -9.06
C PHE A 288 -39.50 5.12 -7.79
N ILE A 289 -40.15 4.71 -6.69
CA ILE A 289 -39.45 4.38 -5.43
C ILE A 289 -38.43 3.26 -5.67
N ALA A 290 -38.84 2.17 -6.35
CA ALA A 290 -37.99 1.05 -6.69
C ALA A 290 -36.79 1.47 -7.56
N PHE A 291 -37.01 2.33 -8.55
CA PHE A 291 -35.95 2.89 -9.41
C PHE A 291 -34.97 3.80 -8.64
N CYS A 292 -35.45 4.45 -7.58
CA CYS A 292 -34.67 5.33 -6.72
C CYS A 292 -34.03 4.63 -5.52
N ILE A 293 -34.18 3.30 -5.36
CA ILE A 293 -33.53 2.54 -4.28
C ILE A 293 -32.01 2.82 -4.27
N GLY A 294 -31.51 3.28 -3.13
CA GLY A 294 -30.08 3.60 -2.94
C GLY A 294 -29.63 4.96 -3.48
N LYS A 295 -30.51 5.75 -4.11
CA LYS A 295 -30.23 7.12 -4.55
C LYS A 295 -30.80 8.14 -3.54
N ARG A 296 -30.05 9.20 -3.27
CA ARG A 296 -30.51 10.29 -2.40
C ARG A 296 -31.55 11.12 -3.16
N LEU A 297 -32.79 11.16 -2.70
CA LEU A 297 -33.80 12.08 -3.21
C LEU A 297 -33.40 13.49 -2.78
N LYS A 298 -33.07 14.35 -3.75
CA LYS A 298 -33.00 15.80 -3.52
C LYS A 298 -34.45 16.30 -3.55
N LEU A 299 -35.01 16.49 -2.35
CA LEU A 299 -36.23 17.27 -2.17
C LEU A 299 -35.90 18.76 -2.29
#